data_AF-A0A956GFA4-F1
#
_entry.id   AF-A0A956GFA4-F1
#
_cell.length_a   1.000
_cell.length_b   1.000
_cell.length_c   1.000
_cell.angle_alpha   90.00
_cell.angle_beta   90.00
_cell.angle_gamma   90.00
#
_symmetry.space_group_name_H-M   'P 1'
#
loop_
_entity.id
_entity.type
_entity.pdbx_description
1 polymer ?
#
loop_
_entity_poly.entity_id
_entity_poly.type
_entity_poly.pdbx_seq_one_letter_code
_entity_poly.pdbx_strand_id
1 'polypeptide(L)'
;MSSQLTRHVFLAAIVALLAGCATTTRGARPDDMSAAKHRQAAKAERDKARRHQKQFDPNAQAAGVTQATGGATADADAVDVLYNPTEQHRTAAAEHREHARQHEKAARALLRFENRSCKHITAKVRTACPLLGQVARVQDIEKGARLFLVKGVRIASLLEHMRCHYAYGRTMGREGMSACPLYLKHLSISRVTDANAIDVTASDSASVAEVRKRARTHVTGAGR
;
A
#
# COMPACT_ATOMS: atom_id res chain seq x y z
N MET A 1 53.27 32.25 -32.46
CA MET A 1 53.54 30.88 -32.95
C MET A 1 53.30 29.93 -31.79
N SER A 2 52.54 28.85 -31.84
CA SER A 2 51.48 28.29 -32.68
C SER A 2 51.02 27.06 -31.90
N SER A 3 49.70 26.81 -31.86
CA SER A 3 48.98 25.53 -31.65
C SER A 3 49.53 24.51 -30.61
N GLN A 4 48.73 23.95 -29.71
CA GLN A 4 47.64 23.04 -30.04
C GLN A 4 46.60 22.98 -28.91
N LEU A 5 45.40 23.48 -29.21
CA LEU A 5 44.17 22.82 -28.79
C LEU A 5 44.12 21.44 -29.47
N THR A 6 43.54 20.44 -28.80
CA THR A 6 42.42 19.58 -29.24
C THR A 6 42.53 18.19 -28.61
N ARG A 7 41.38 17.66 -28.18
CA ARG A 7 41.08 16.29 -27.71
C ARG A 7 41.07 16.14 -26.20
N HIS A 8 39.92 16.42 -25.58
CA HIS A 8 39.25 15.50 -24.66
C HIS A 8 37.75 15.85 -24.65
N VAL A 9 37.07 15.52 -25.75
CA VAL A 9 35.61 15.37 -25.79
C VAL A 9 35.33 13.87 -25.68
N PHE A 10 34.29 13.51 -24.92
CA PHE A 10 33.70 12.18 -24.73
C PHE A 10 34.37 11.25 -23.71
N LEU A 11 33.88 11.28 -22.45
CA LEU A 11 33.27 10.11 -21.82
C LEU A 11 32.48 10.52 -20.56
N ALA A 12 31.29 11.09 -20.77
CA ALA A 12 30.31 11.33 -19.72
C ALA A 12 29.08 10.48 -20.03
N ALA A 13 29.07 9.21 -19.60
CA ALA A 13 27.84 8.43 -19.52
C ALA A 13 28.05 7.13 -18.69
N ILE A 14 27.11 6.91 -17.75
CA ILE A 14 26.73 5.61 -17.15
C ILE A 14 27.65 5.07 -16.04
N VAL A 15 27.42 5.51 -14.78
CA VAL A 15 27.22 4.62 -13.61
C VAL A 15 26.48 5.42 -12.52
N ALA A 16 25.16 5.56 -12.61
CA ALA A 16 24.35 6.07 -11.51
C ALA A 16 22.88 5.65 -11.66
N LEU A 17 22.57 4.36 -11.46
CA LEU A 17 21.20 3.86 -11.31
C LEU A 17 21.19 2.47 -10.64
N LEU A 18 21.62 2.41 -9.38
CA LEU A 18 21.34 1.28 -8.47
C LEU A 18 20.87 1.80 -7.11
N ALA A 19 19.79 2.58 -7.12
CA ALA A 19 19.07 2.93 -5.90
C ALA A 19 17.56 2.76 -6.11
N GLY A 20 16.99 1.79 -5.41
CA GLY A 20 15.58 1.79 -4.99
C GLY A 20 14.88 0.45 -5.23
N CYS A 21 14.29 -0.25 -4.26
CA CYS A 21 14.07 0.00 -2.84
C CYS A 21 13.87 -1.37 -2.18
N ALA A 22 14.86 -1.87 -1.45
CA ALA A 22 14.64 -2.90 -0.44
C ALA A 22 14.06 -2.23 0.82
N THR A 23 12.84 -1.69 0.73
CA THR A 23 12.13 -1.20 1.92
C THR A 23 11.45 -2.38 2.59
N THR A 24 11.99 -2.68 3.76
CA THR A 24 11.59 -3.61 4.81
C THR A 24 10.09 -3.59 5.14
N THR A 25 9.30 -4.19 4.26
CA THR A 25 7.99 -4.75 4.62
C THR A 25 7.72 -6.01 3.84
N ARG A 26 8.06 -7.12 4.47
CA ARG A 26 7.87 -8.47 3.93
C ARG A 26 6.37 -8.78 3.91
N GLY A 27 5.72 -8.55 2.77
CA GLY A 27 4.36 -9.01 2.45
C GLY A 27 3.31 -7.92 2.19
N ALA A 28 2.21 -8.32 1.51
CA ALA A 28 1.15 -7.40 1.07
C ALA A 28 0.32 -6.84 2.25
N ARG A 29 0.22 -5.52 2.36
CA ARG A 29 -0.59 -4.84 3.40
C ARG A 29 -1.92 -4.33 2.82
N PRO A 30 -3.00 -4.29 3.63
CA PRO A 30 -4.31 -3.82 3.16
C PRO A 30 -4.32 -2.42 2.53
N ASP A 31 -3.53 -1.47 3.02
CA ASP A 31 -3.55 -0.07 2.55
C ASP A 31 -2.54 0.23 1.42
N ASP A 32 -1.89 -0.80 0.86
CA ASP A 32 -0.95 -0.66 -0.27
C ASP A 32 -1.70 -0.43 -1.59
N MET A 33 -2.87 -1.05 -1.76
CA MET A 33 -3.69 -0.94 -2.97
C MET A 33 -5.17 -1.24 -2.67
N SER A 34 -6.05 -1.07 -3.66
CA SER A 34 -7.47 -1.42 -3.52
C SER A 34 -7.69 -2.93 -3.35
N ALA A 35 -8.84 -3.33 -2.81
CA ALA A 35 -9.21 -4.74 -2.69
C ALA A 35 -9.24 -5.44 -4.06
N ALA A 36 -9.67 -4.74 -5.11
CA ALA A 36 -9.65 -5.23 -6.48
C ALA A 36 -8.21 -5.46 -6.98
N LYS A 37 -7.30 -4.49 -6.77
CA LYS A 37 -5.88 -4.61 -7.13
C LYS A 37 -5.19 -5.76 -6.37
N HIS A 38 -5.48 -5.95 -5.08
CA HIS A 38 -4.99 -7.10 -4.34
C HIS A 38 -5.48 -8.43 -4.93
N ARG A 39 -6.75 -8.55 -5.32
CA ARG A 39 -7.27 -9.77 -5.99
C ARG A 39 -6.57 -10.02 -7.32
N GLN A 40 -6.34 -8.98 -8.12
CA GLN A 40 -5.61 -9.08 -9.38
C GLN A 40 -4.16 -9.54 -9.15
N ALA A 41 -3.45 -8.94 -8.18
CA ALA A 41 -2.11 -9.34 -7.80
C ALA A 41 -2.06 -10.81 -7.32
N ALA A 42 -3.01 -11.23 -6.48
CA ALA A 42 -3.12 -12.63 -6.06
C ALA A 42 -3.29 -13.60 -7.24
N LYS A 43 -4.10 -13.22 -8.24
CA LYS A 43 -4.22 -14.01 -9.48
C LYS A 43 -2.89 -14.07 -10.24
N ALA A 44 -2.22 -12.93 -10.42
CA ALA A 44 -0.94 -12.88 -11.12
C ALA A 44 0.14 -13.75 -10.44
N GLU A 45 0.21 -13.72 -9.11
CA GLU A 45 1.11 -14.56 -8.32
C GLU A 45 0.77 -16.05 -8.45
N ARG A 46 -0.51 -16.44 -8.45
CA ARG A 46 -0.91 -17.83 -8.75
C ARG A 46 -0.51 -18.26 -10.16
N ASP A 47 -0.60 -17.36 -11.12
CA ASP A 47 -0.24 -17.65 -12.51
C ASP A 47 1.28 -17.88 -12.63
N LYS A 48 2.10 -17.10 -11.91
CA LYS A 48 3.55 -17.34 -11.75
C LYS A 48 3.84 -18.68 -11.08
N ALA A 49 3.17 -18.98 -9.96
CA ALA A 49 3.33 -20.25 -9.27
C ALA A 49 3.04 -21.46 -10.18
N ARG A 50 1.99 -21.38 -11.00
CA ARG A 50 1.66 -22.45 -11.97
C ARG A 50 2.72 -22.60 -13.05
N ARG A 51 3.37 -21.51 -13.50
CA ARG A 51 4.47 -21.60 -14.47
C ARG A 51 5.69 -22.28 -13.86
N HIS A 52 6.10 -21.90 -12.66
CA HIS A 52 7.22 -22.55 -11.97
C HIS A 52 6.90 -24.03 -11.66
N GLN A 53 5.67 -24.34 -11.23
CA GLN A 53 5.27 -25.73 -10.98
C GLN A 53 5.40 -26.63 -12.22
N LYS A 54 5.18 -26.10 -13.43
CA LYS A 54 5.35 -26.85 -14.69
C LYS A 54 6.82 -27.07 -15.08
N GLN A 55 7.73 -26.25 -14.57
CA GLN A 55 9.17 -26.33 -14.85
C GLN A 55 9.91 -27.21 -13.84
N PHE A 56 9.29 -27.52 -12.70
CA PHE A 56 9.82 -28.46 -11.74
C PHE A 56 9.63 -29.90 -12.24
N ASP A 57 10.73 -30.62 -12.37
CA ASP A 57 10.76 -32.06 -12.63
C ASP A 57 11.40 -32.75 -11.41
N PRO A 58 10.65 -33.54 -10.63
CA PRO A 58 11.20 -34.20 -9.45
C PRO A 58 12.31 -35.21 -9.77
N ASN A 59 12.39 -35.71 -11.01
CA ASN A 59 13.35 -36.72 -11.43
C ASN A 59 14.58 -36.12 -12.14
N ALA A 60 14.62 -34.81 -12.36
CA ALA A 60 15.78 -34.16 -12.96
C ALA A 60 16.99 -34.25 -12.02
N GLN A 61 18.12 -34.70 -12.57
CA GLN A 61 19.39 -34.82 -11.85
C GLN A 61 20.51 -34.23 -12.71
N ALA A 62 21.41 -33.48 -12.07
CA ALA A 62 22.65 -32.98 -12.65
C ALA A 62 23.80 -33.21 -11.67
N ALA A 63 24.97 -33.54 -12.19
CA ALA A 63 26.21 -33.57 -11.41
C ALA A 63 26.82 -32.17 -11.38
N GLY A 64 27.14 -31.68 -10.17
CA GLY A 64 27.94 -30.48 -9.97
C GLY A 64 29.27 -30.86 -9.33
N VAL A 65 30.37 -30.29 -9.83
CA VAL A 65 31.69 -30.43 -9.21
C VAL A 65 31.82 -29.36 -8.13
N THR A 66 31.93 -29.76 -6.86
CA THR A 66 32.34 -28.83 -5.82
C THR A 66 33.85 -28.87 -5.73
N GLN A 67 34.53 -27.79 -6.10
CA GLN A 67 35.97 -27.70 -5.97
C GLN A 67 36.30 -27.60 -4.48
N ALA A 68 36.97 -28.62 -3.93
CA ALA A 68 37.40 -28.60 -2.54
C ALA A 68 38.36 -27.40 -2.35
N THR A 69 37.93 -26.38 -1.60
CA THR A 69 38.81 -25.29 -1.18
C THR A 69 39.72 -25.79 -0.07
N GLY A 70 40.76 -26.55 -0.41
CA GLY A 70 41.66 -27.11 0.57
C GLY A 70 42.91 -27.76 -0.02
N GLY A 71 43.98 -26.96 -0.16
CA GLY A 71 45.37 -27.43 -0.07
C GLY A 71 45.93 -28.23 -1.25
N ALA A 72 47.14 -27.88 -1.67
CA ALA A 72 47.89 -28.54 -2.74
C ALA A 72 48.41 -29.94 -2.33
N THR A 73 47.50 -30.90 -2.16
CA THR A 73 47.82 -32.34 -2.17
C THR A 73 47.11 -32.99 -3.35
N ALA A 74 47.77 -33.91 -4.04
CA ALA A 74 47.32 -34.52 -5.30
C ALA A 74 46.03 -35.36 -5.21
N ASP A 75 45.41 -35.43 -4.03
CA ASP A 75 44.17 -36.13 -3.72
C ASP A 75 43.04 -35.15 -3.41
N ALA A 76 42.81 -34.17 -4.29
CA ALA A 76 41.60 -33.37 -4.23
C ALA A 76 40.42 -34.24 -4.69
N ASP A 77 39.83 -34.99 -3.75
CA ASP A 77 38.59 -35.73 -3.97
C ASP A 77 37.49 -34.76 -4.44
N ALA A 78 37.29 -34.70 -5.75
CA ALA A 78 36.16 -34.00 -6.34
C ALA A 78 34.90 -34.74 -5.91
N VAL A 79 34.14 -34.15 -4.98
CA VAL A 79 32.84 -34.69 -4.59
C VAL A 79 31.83 -34.28 -5.66
N ASP A 80 31.35 -35.28 -6.41
CA ASP A 80 30.21 -35.12 -7.29
C ASP A 80 28.95 -34.89 -6.43
N VAL A 81 28.42 -33.68 -6.46
CA VAL A 81 27.15 -33.37 -5.82
C VAL A 81 26.04 -33.57 -6.84
N LEU A 82 25.24 -34.62 -6.65
CA LEU A 82 23.98 -34.79 -7.38
C LEU A 82 22.96 -33.79 -6.83
N TYR A 83 22.45 -32.92 -7.70
CA TYR A 83 21.39 -31.98 -7.35
C TYR A 83 20.30 -31.97 -8.42
N ASN A 84 19.09 -31.56 -8.05
CA ASN A 84 18.01 -31.34 -8.99
C ASN A 84 18.07 -29.88 -9.48
N PRO A 85 18.44 -29.62 -10.74
CA PRO A 85 18.57 -28.25 -11.25
C PRO A 85 17.23 -27.51 -11.34
N THR A 86 16.11 -28.24 -11.28
CA THR A 86 14.76 -27.68 -11.33
C THR A 86 14.18 -27.36 -9.95
N GLU A 87 14.87 -27.72 -8.87
CA GLU A 87 14.43 -27.53 -7.48
C GLU A 87 14.10 -26.07 -7.16
N GLN A 88 14.84 -25.11 -7.74
CA GLN A 88 14.55 -23.68 -7.65
C GLN A 88 13.12 -23.32 -8.09
N HIS A 89 12.54 -24.04 -9.05
CA HIS A 89 11.17 -23.81 -9.49
C HIS A 89 10.15 -24.28 -8.44
N ARG A 90 10.45 -25.33 -7.66
CA ARG A 90 9.60 -25.75 -6.54
C ARG A 90 9.53 -24.67 -5.48
N THR A 91 10.70 -24.12 -5.09
CA THR A 91 10.80 -23.02 -4.13
C THR A 91 10.08 -21.77 -4.63
N ALA A 92 10.35 -21.34 -5.86
CA ALA A 92 9.68 -20.17 -6.45
C ALA A 92 8.15 -20.37 -6.55
N ALA A 93 7.67 -21.57 -6.90
CA ALA A 93 6.24 -21.86 -6.91
C ALA A 93 5.61 -21.74 -5.51
N ALA A 94 6.31 -22.17 -4.46
CA ALA A 94 5.85 -22.03 -3.08
C ALA A 94 5.81 -20.55 -2.64
N GLU A 95 6.84 -19.77 -2.95
CA GLU A 95 6.90 -18.33 -2.65
C GLU A 95 5.76 -17.56 -3.32
N HIS A 96 5.52 -17.80 -4.61
CA HIS A 96 4.42 -17.17 -5.35
C HIS A 96 3.04 -17.56 -4.78
N ARG A 97 2.85 -18.82 -4.34
CA ARG A 97 1.61 -19.22 -3.65
C ARG A 97 1.42 -18.44 -2.36
N GLU A 98 2.49 -18.23 -1.60
CA GLU A 98 2.44 -17.48 -0.35
C GLU A 98 2.13 -16.00 -0.59
N HIS A 99 2.78 -15.34 -1.55
CA HIS A 99 2.45 -13.97 -1.94
C HIS A 99 0.99 -13.84 -2.38
N ALA A 100 0.47 -14.80 -3.15
CA ALA A 100 -0.95 -14.80 -3.52
C ALA A 100 -1.86 -14.80 -2.28
N ARG A 101 -1.59 -15.67 -1.29
CA ARG A 101 -2.37 -15.72 -0.03
C ARG A 101 -2.30 -14.41 0.74
N GLN A 102 -1.14 -13.76 0.77
CA GLN A 102 -0.97 -12.46 1.43
C GLN A 102 -1.84 -11.38 0.79
N HIS A 103 -1.82 -11.26 -0.54
CA HIS A 103 -2.69 -10.32 -1.25
C HIS A 103 -4.17 -10.62 -0.99
N GLU A 104 -4.59 -11.88 -0.98
CA GLU A 104 -5.97 -12.21 -0.66
C GLU A 104 -6.36 -11.87 0.77
N LYS A 105 -5.46 -12.12 1.73
CA LYS A 105 -5.67 -11.76 3.14
C LYS A 105 -5.86 -10.25 3.27
N ALA A 106 -5.05 -9.46 2.56
CA ALA A 106 -5.17 -8.01 2.50
C ALA A 106 -6.50 -7.56 1.89
N ALA A 107 -6.91 -8.11 0.74
CA ALA A 107 -8.21 -7.82 0.13
C ALA A 107 -9.39 -8.15 1.07
N ARG A 108 -9.35 -9.33 1.70
CA ARG A 108 -10.38 -9.73 2.67
C ARG A 108 -10.41 -8.82 3.89
N ALA A 109 -9.26 -8.33 4.35
CA ALA A 109 -9.20 -7.40 5.47
C ALA A 109 -9.89 -6.07 5.15
N LEU A 110 -9.67 -5.50 3.96
CA LEU A 110 -10.36 -4.30 3.48
C LEU A 110 -11.88 -4.49 3.44
N LEU A 111 -12.34 -5.57 2.79
CA LEU A 111 -13.77 -5.86 2.63
C LEU A 111 -14.46 -6.09 3.98
N ARG A 112 -13.81 -6.82 4.90
CA ARG A 112 -14.35 -7.00 6.25
C ARG A 112 -14.40 -5.68 7.03
N PHE A 113 -13.40 -4.81 6.86
CA PHE A 113 -13.39 -3.49 7.49
C PHE A 113 -14.57 -2.64 6.98
N GLU A 114 -14.75 -2.55 5.66
CA GLU A 114 -15.90 -1.84 5.07
C GLU A 114 -17.23 -2.41 5.52
N ASN A 115 -17.42 -3.74 5.45
CA ASN A 115 -18.68 -4.36 5.85
C ASN A 115 -19.05 -4.06 7.31
N ARG A 116 -18.07 -4.03 8.22
CA ARG A 116 -18.31 -3.63 9.62
C ARG A 116 -18.64 -2.16 9.75
N SER A 117 -17.90 -1.28 9.05
CA SER A 117 -18.09 0.16 9.12
C SER A 117 -19.37 0.65 8.43
N CYS A 118 -19.89 -0.10 7.47
CA CYS A 118 -21.03 0.28 6.62
C CYS A 118 -22.30 -0.55 6.86
N LYS A 119 -22.42 -1.23 8.01
CA LYS A 119 -23.49 -2.18 8.31
C LYS A 119 -24.90 -1.66 8.01
N HIS A 120 -25.15 -0.36 8.26
CA HIS A 120 -26.46 0.27 8.06
C HIS A 120 -26.49 1.29 6.91
N ILE A 121 -25.46 1.30 6.05
CA ILE A 121 -25.31 2.28 4.97
C ILE A 121 -25.30 1.58 3.61
N THR A 122 -26.26 1.96 2.77
CA THR A 122 -26.42 1.42 1.42
C THR A 122 -25.27 1.85 0.51
N ALA A 123 -24.94 1.02 -0.49
CA ALA A 123 -23.82 1.29 -1.42
C ALA A 123 -23.89 2.69 -2.07
N LYS A 124 -25.08 3.13 -2.47
CA LYS A 124 -25.31 4.46 -3.07
C LYS A 124 -24.91 5.61 -2.13
N VAL A 125 -25.11 5.46 -0.82
CA VAL A 125 -24.78 6.50 0.17
C VAL A 125 -23.28 6.49 0.51
N ARG A 126 -22.57 5.35 0.33
CA ARG A 126 -21.14 5.24 0.64
C ARG A 126 -20.26 6.16 -0.21
N THR A 127 -20.67 6.44 -1.44
CA THR A 127 -19.90 7.25 -2.39
C THR A 127 -20.04 8.76 -2.16
N ALA A 128 -21.12 9.20 -1.50
CA ALA A 128 -21.35 10.60 -1.19
C ALA A 128 -20.45 11.07 -0.03
N CYS A 129 -19.85 12.27 -0.16
CA CYS A 129 -19.05 12.85 0.91
C CYS A 129 -19.94 13.20 2.11
N PRO A 130 -19.73 12.58 3.28
CA PRO A 130 -20.57 12.80 4.46
C PRO A 130 -20.42 14.19 5.06
N LEU A 131 -19.34 14.91 4.73
CA LEU A 131 -19.06 16.24 5.28
C LEU A 131 -19.72 17.37 4.50
N LEU A 132 -20.15 17.12 3.27
CA LEU A 132 -20.77 18.14 2.43
C LEU A 132 -22.09 18.59 3.07
N GLY A 133 -22.21 19.90 3.34
CA GLY A 133 -23.41 20.43 3.97
C GLY A 133 -23.40 20.43 5.51
N GLN A 134 -22.44 19.73 6.16
CA GLN A 134 -22.53 19.40 7.59
C GLN A 134 -21.61 20.22 8.49
N VAL A 135 -20.57 20.86 7.95
CA VAL A 135 -19.50 21.50 8.74
C VAL A 135 -19.68 23.02 8.75
N ALA A 136 -20.01 23.61 9.91
CA ALA A 136 -20.16 25.05 10.08
C ALA A 136 -18.82 25.79 10.20
N ARG A 137 -17.82 25.17 10.85
CA ARG A 137 -16.51 25.76 11.07
C ARG A 137 -15.47 24.67 11.27
N VAL A 138 -14.22 24.96 10.92
CA VAL A 138 -13.06 24.11 11.21
C VAL A 138 -12.11 24.83 12.16
N GLN A 139 -11.58 24.10 13.12
CA GLN A 139 -10.47 24.55 13.96
C GLN A 139 -9.30 23.59 13.76
N ASP A 140 -8.12 24.14 13.53
CA ASP A 140 -6.90 23.34 13.53
C ASP A 140 -6.60 22.90 14.96
N ILE A 141 -6.29 21.61 15.11
CA ILE A 141 -5.84 21.02 16.37
C ILE A 141 -4.50 20.33 16.11
N GLU A 142 -3.70 20.08 17.15
CA GLU A 142 -2.33 19.56 17.04
C GLU A 142 -2.19 18.43 16.01
N LYS A 143 -3.09 17.43 16.07
CA LYS A 143 -3.03 16.23 15.22
C LYS A 143 -3.98 16.25 14.02
N GLY A 144 -4.60 17.37 13.67
CA GLY A 144 -5.51 17.45 12.53
C GLY A 144 -6.49 18.61 12.59
N ALA A 145 -7.78 18.31 12.45
CA ALA A 145 -8.84 19.30 12.42
C ALA A 145 -10.03 18.87 13.28
N ARG A 146 -10.57 19.82 14.03
CA ARG A 146 -11.86 19.73 14.71
C ARG A 146 -12.94 20.37 13.83
N LEU A 147 -13.93 19.57 13.45
CA LEU A 147 -15.05 19.96 12.61
C LEU A 147 -16.24 20.32 13.51
N PHE A 148 -16.58 21.60 13.60
CA PHE A 148 -17.80 22.05 14.26
C PHE A 148 -18.96 21.92 13.29
N LEU A 149 -20.02 21.23 13.71
CA LEU A 149 -21.12 20.87 12.85
C LEU A 149 -22.21 21.95 12.84
N VAL A 150 -22.98 22.03 11.75
CA VAL A 150 -24.18 22.88 11.70
C VAL A 150 -25.21 22.43 12.75
N LYS A 151 -26.11 23.34 13.15
CA LYS A 151 -27.15 23.02 14.14
C LYS A 151 -28.08 21.93 13.58
N GLY A 152 -28.46 20.97 14.43
CA GLY A 152 -29.39 19.89 14.07
C GLY A 152 -28.74 18.63 13.49
N VAL A 153 -27.42 18.63 13.24
CA VAL A 153 -26.72 17.43 12.78
C VAL A 153 -26.73 16.35 13.86
N ARG A 154 -27.16 15.14 13.48
CA ARG A 154 -27.10 13.96 14.33
C ARG A 154 -25.68 13.39 14.32
N ILE A 155 -24.85 13.81 15.29
CA ILE A 155 -23.42 13.44 15.39
C ILE A 155 -23.19 11.94 15.23
N ALA A 156 -24.00 11.09 15.89
CA ALA A 156 -23.83 9.64 15.84
C ALA A 156 -23.99 9.10 14.40
N SER A 157 -25.03 9.55 13.69
CA SER A 157 -25.30 9.15 12.30
C SER A 157 -24.23 9.67 11.35
N LEU A 158 -23.79 10.92 11.52
CA LEU A 158 -22.71 11.48 10.73
C LEU A 158 -21.39 10.72 10.96
N LEU A 159 -21.06 10.42 12.22
CA LEU A 159 -19.84 9.69 12.57
C LEU A 159 -19.84 8.28 11.98
N GLU A 160 -20.98 7.59 11.99
CA GLU A 160 -21.15 6.30 11.32
C GLU A 160 -20.91 6.42 9.81
N HIS A 161 -21.49 7.44 9.16
CA HIS A 161 -21.28 7.68 7.73
C HIS A 161 -19.84 8.05 7.39
N MET A 162 -19.19 8.89 8.20
CA MET A 162 -17.76 9.21 8.05
C MET A 162 -16.88 7.96 8.14
N ARG A 163 -17.14 7.07 9.11
CA ARG A 163 -16.39 5.81 9.26
C ARG A 163 -16.63 4.87 8.09
N CYS A 164 -17.86 4.76 7.62
CA CYS A 164 -18.18 3.99 6.42
C CYS A 164 -17.49 4.56 5.17
N HIS A 165 -17.57 5.86 4.95
CA HIS A 165 -16.96 6.52 3.79
C HIS A 165 -15.43 6.37 3.78
N TYR A 166 -14.79 6.50 4.95
CA TYR A 166 -13.36 6.21 5.13
C TYR A 166 -13.03 4.75 4.77
N ALA A 167 -13.84 3.79 5.23
CA ALA A 167 -13.63 2.38 4.95
C ALA A 167 -13.84 2.03 3.47
N TYR A 168 -14.88 2.58 2.85
CA TYR A 168 -15.12 2.47 1.41
C TYR A 168 -13.95 3.03 0.61
N GLY A 169 -13.46 4.23 0.95
CA GLY A 169 -12.28 4.82 0.33
C GLY A 169 -11.06 3.90 0.40
N ARG A 170 -10.81 3.25 1.54
CA ARG A 170 -9.75 2.23 1.69
C ARG A 170 -9.94 1.05 0.73
N THR A 171 -11.14 0.46 0.71
CA THR A 171 -11.43 -0.68 -0.18
C THR A 171 -11.20 -0.33 -1.65
N MET A 172 -11.56 0.90 -2.04
CA MET A 172 -11.43 1.39 -3.42
C MET A 172 -10.03 1.92 -3.76
N GLY A 173 -9.10 1.96 -2.80
CA GLY A 173 -7.73 2.45 -3.03
C GLY A 173 -7.61 3.98 -3.05
N ARG A 174 -8.66 4.71 -2.69
CA ARG A 174 -8.67 6.18 -2.49
C ARG A 174 -8.40 7.00 -3.75
N GLU A 175 -8.62 6.43 -4.93
CA GLU A 175 -8.46 7.11 -6.21
C GLU A 175 -9.64 8.05 -6.51
N GLY A 176 -9.39 9.14 -7.22
CA GLY A 176 -10.43 10.03 -7.75
C GLY A 176 -11.06 11.02 -6.77
N MET A 177 -10.60 11.11 -5.51
CA MET A 177 -11.15 12.08 -4.54
C MET A 177 -10.06 12.80 -3.75
N SER A 178 -9.56 13.89 -4.33
CA SER A 178 -8.49 14.72 -3.76
C SER A 178 -8.98 15.75 -2.74
N ALA A 179 -10.26 16.13 -2.76
CA ALA A 179 -10.78 17.16 -1.85
C ALA A 179 -11.19 16.59 -0.48
N CYS A 180 -11.71 15.35 -0.42
CA CYS A 180 -12.25 14.80 0.82
C CYS A 180 -11.13 14.48 1.84
N PRO A 181 -11.17 15.00 3.09
CA PRO A 181 -10.17 14.67 4.10
C PRO A 181 -10.18 13.19 4.46
N LEU A 182 -11.34 12.50 4.36
CA LEU A 182 -11.48 11.08 4.69
C LEU A 182 -10.81 10.14 3.69
N TYR A 183 -10.28 10.68 2.58
CA TYR A 183 -9.50 9.91 1.60
C TYR A 183 -8.01 9.86 1.94
N LEU A 184 -7.56 10.47 3.04
CA LEU A 184 -6.19 10.33 3.53
C LEU A 184 -5.97 9.00 4.27
N LYS A 185 -4.71 8.54 4.31
CA LYS A 185 -4.32 7.32 5.01
C LYS A 185 -4.21 7.59 6.52
N HIS A 186 -4.30 6.52 7.32
CA HIS A 186 -4.02 6.53 8.77
C HIS A 186 -4.76 7.58 9.62
N LEU A 187 -6.02 7.88 9.25
CA LEU A 187 -6.86 8.79 10.02
C LEU A 187 -7.52 8.12 11.23
N SER A 188 -7.74 8.93 12.27
CA SER A 188 -8.69 8.65 13.35
C SER A 188 -9.87 9.61 13.26
N ILE A 189 -11.08 9.11 13.58
CA ILE A 189 -12.33 9.87 13.54
C ILE A 189 -13.09 9.64 14.85
N SER A 190 -13.19 10.69 15.66
CA SER A 190 -13.76 10.63 17.01
C SER A 190 -14.72 11.78 17.28
N ARG A 191 -15.76 11.51 18.06
CA ARG A 191 -16.64 12.55 18.60
C ARG A 191 -15.89 13.33 19.69
N VAL A 192 -16.16 14.63 19.78
CA VAL A 192 -15.79 15.45 20.94
C VAL A 192 -16.91 15.36 21.99
N THR A 193 -16.59 14.97 23.22
CA THR A 193 -17.59 14.68 24.27
C THR A 193 -18.48 15.89 24.58
N ASP A 194 -17.87 17.08 24.70
CA ASP A 194 -18.53 18.29 25.21
C ASP A 194 -18.80 19.34 24.12
N ALA A 195 -18.84 18.94 22.85
CA ALA A 195 -19.10 19.85 21.74
C ALA A 195 -19.90 19.19 20.61
N ASN A 196 -20.61 20.00 19.82
CA ASN A 196 -21.19 19.59 18.54
C ASN A 196 -20.09 19.48 17.46
N ALA A 197 -19.11 18.60 17.69
CA ALA A 197 -17.92 18.52 16.88
C ALA A 197 -17.36 17.10 16.75
N ILE A 198 -16.60 16.90 15.68
CA ILE A 198 -15.87 15.66 15.35
C ILE A 198 -14.41 16.01 15.10
N ASP A 199 -13.50 15.27 15.70
CA ASP A 199 -12.07 15.36 15.43
C ASP A 199 -11.71 14.37 14.31
N VAL A 200 -10.99 14.87 13.31
CA VAL A 200 -10.32 14.09 12.27
C VAL A 200 -8.83 14.33 12.44
N THR A 201 -8.09 13.27 12.79
CA THR A 201 -6.66 13.37 13.11
C THR A 201 -5.82 12.37 12.31
N ALA A 202 -4.54 12.65 12.16
CA ALA A 202 -3.54 11.80 11.52
C ALA A 202 -2.29 11.66 12.40
N SER A 203 -1.49 10.63 12.14
CA SER A 203 -0.28 10.32 12.91
C SER A 203 0.99 11.02 12.42
N ASP A 204 1.04 11.44 11.15
CA ASP A 204 2.19 12.09 10.54
C ASP A 204 1.89 13.55 10.13
N SER A 205 2.92 14.41 10.18
CA SER A 205 2.78 15.85 9.99
C SER A 205 2.30 16.25 8.59
N ALA A 206 2.70 15.51 7.55
CA ALA A 206 2.25 15.75 6.19
C ALA A 206 0.73 15.52 6.06
N SER A 207 0.24 14.40 6.60
CA SER A 207 -1.19 14.10 6.65
C SER A 207 -1.97 15.10 7.53
N VAL A 208 -1.40 15.58 8.64
CA VAL A 208 -2.03 16.60 9.50
C VAL A 208 -2.31 17.88 8.72
N ALA A 209 -1.32 18.39 7.98
CA ALA A 209 -1.48 19.59 7.17
C ALA A 209 -2.56 19.40 6.09
N GLU A 210 -2.57 18.23 5.44
CA GLU A 210 -3.54 17.91 4.40
C GLU A 210 -4.96 17.71 4.96
N VAL A 211 -5.12 17.11 6.15
CA VAL A 211 -6.40 17.03 6.86
C VAL A 211 -6.97 18.44 7.09
N ARG A 212 -6.16 19.35 7.64
CA ARG A 212 -6.58 20.74 7.91
C ARG A 212 -7.00 21.46 6.63
N LYS A 213 -6.18 21.36 5.58
CA LYS A 213 -6.44 21.95 4.26
C LYS A 213 -7.77 21.43 3.69
N ARG A 214 -7.96 20.12 3.61
CA ARG A 214 -9.16 19.49 3.05
C ARG A 214 -10.40 19.70 3.90
N ALA A 215 -10.28 19.74 5.22
CA ALA A 215 -11.40 20.02 6.11
C ALA A 215 -12.03 21.39 5.83
N ARG A 216 -11.20 22.42 5.57
CA ARG A 216 -11.69 23.77 5.27
C ARG A 216 -12.52 23.87 4.00
N THR A 217 -12.27 23.01 3.01
CA THR A 217 -13.07 22.99 1.76
C THR A 217 -14.48 22.44 1.97
N HIS A 218 -14.79 21.94 3.17
CA HIS A 218 -16.10 21.38 3.52
C HIS A 218 -16.92 22.30 4.44
N VAL A 219 -16.36 23.46 4.82
CA VAL A 219 -17.12 24.47 5.56
C VAL A 219 -18.27 24.95 4.69
N THR A 220 -19.49 24.75 5.15
CA THR A 220 -20.67 25.38 4.56
C THR A 220 -20.62 26.86 4.86
N GLY A 221 -20.70 27.68 3.81
CA GLY A 221 -20.80 29.12 3.97
C GLY A 221 -22.06 29.48 4.75
N ALA A 222 -21.89 29.97 5.98
CA ALA A 222 -22.76 31.00 6.50
C ALA A 222 -22.36 32.29 5.76
N GLY A 223 -23.12 32.66 4.72
CA GLY A 223 -22.89 33.88 3.94
C GLY A 223 -22.54 33.64 2.46
N ARG A 224 -23.50 33.14 1.70
CA ARG A 224 -23.89 33.76 0.44
C ARG A 224 -25.35 34.16 0.57
#